data_AF-A0A258FWI2-F1
#
_entry.id   AF-A0A258FWI2-F1
#
_cell.length_a   1.000
_cell.length_b   1.000
_cell.length_c   1.000
_cell.angle_alpha   90.00
_cell.angle_beta   90.00
_cell.angle_gamma   90.00
#
_symmetry.space_group_name_H-M   'P 1'
#
loop_
_entity.id
_entity.type
_entity.pdbx_description
1 polymer ?
#
loop_
_entity_poly.entity_id
_entity_poly.type
_entity_poly.pdbx_seq_one_letter_code
_entity_poly.pdbx_strand_id
1 'polypeptide(L)'
;MTKQTKTRGFTIVELLIVIVVIAILAAITIVAYNGIQNRAKASAAVSLANNIVKKAEAFNTIESSYPANVAGFGTGAGTAGNPAEGKLDNASQVTDIAASTAVSVANESTVQYRRCTAGGAQIYYYNASDSKRYAIAIGGAPAITAAASITSCA
;
A
#
# COMPACT_ATOMS: atom_id res chain seq x y z
N MET A 1 30.95 34.63 54.42
CA MET A 1 30.74 33.19 54.68
C MET A 1 30.19 32.56 53.39
N THR A 2 31.08 32.08 52.53
CA THR A 2 30.72 31.55 51.21
C THR A 2 30.41 30.06 51.31
N LYS A 3 29.12 29.72 51.14
CA LYS A 3 28.59 28.36 51.20
C LYS A 3 29.06 27.58 49.98
N GLN A 4 30.05 26.71 50.16
CA GLN A 4 30.50 25.76 49.12
C GLN A 4 29.36 24.78 48.80
N THR A 5 28.78 24.90 47.62
CA THR A 5 27.79 23.96 47.09
C THR A 5 28.51 22.70 46.64
N LYS A 6 28.26 21.58 47.31
CA LYS A 6 28.86 20.29 47.00
C LYS A 6 28.25 19.74 45.72
N THR A 7 28.95 19.86 44.60
CA THR A 7 28.56 19.27 43.31
C THR A 7 28.60 17.74 43.46
N ARG A 8 27.44 17.08 43.42
CA ARG A 8 27.38 15.62 43.38
C ARG A 8 27.62 15.17 41.94
N GLY A 9 28.68 14.38 41.72
CA GLY A 9 28.96 13.76 40.43
C GLY A 9 28.09 12.53 40.20
N PHE A 10 27.74 12.29 38.93
CA PHE A 10 27.08 11.06 38.49
C PHE A 10 28.07 9.90 38.55
N THR A 11 27.70 8.77 39.15
CA THR A 11 28.61 7.62 39.25
C THR A 11 28.68 6.88 37.90
N ILE A 12 29.85 6.34 37.58
CA ILE A 12 30.01 5.50 36.38
C ILE A 12 29.08 4.29 36.42
N VAL A 13 28.81 3.75 37.61
CA VAL A 13 27.89 2.61 37.81
C VAL A 13 26.45 3.00 37.47
N GLU A 14 25.99 4.17 37.88
CA GLU A 14 24.66 4.69 37.50
C GLU A 14 24.54 4.84 35.98
N LEU A 15 25.59 5.29 35.30
CA LEU A 15 25.56 5.42 33.84
C LEU A 15 25.59 4.05 33.14
N LEU A 16 26.35 3.10 33.68
CA LEU A 16 26.47 1.75 33.12
C LEU A 16 25.14 1.00 33.18
N ILE A 17 24.43 1.04 34.31
CA ILE A 17 23.14 0.34 34.40
C ILE A 17 22.10 0.94 33.45
N VAL A 18 22.12 2.26 33.24
CA VAL A 18 21.17 2.94 32.35
C VAL A 18 21.36 2.50 30.91
N ILE A 19 22.60 2.45 30.41
CA ILE A 19 22.86 2.01 29.03
C ILE A 19 22.50 0.53 28.83
N VAL A 20 22.71 -0.33 29.82
CA VAL A 20 22.34 -1.75 29.75
C VAL A 20 20.83 -1.91 29.67
N VAL A 21 20.08 -1.17 30.51
CA VAL A 21 18.61 -1.19 30.47
C VAL A 21 18.08 -0.68 29.13
N ILE A 22 18.61 0.43 28.62
CA ILE A 22 18.22 0.98 27.30
C ILE A 22 18.53 -0.03 26.19
N ALA A 23 19.68 -0.72 26.25
CA ALA A 23 20.05 -1.73 25.25
C ALA A 23 19.05 -2.90 25.19
N ILE A 24 18.62 -3.41 26.36
CA ILE A 24 17.62 -4.49 26.43
C ILE A 24 16.26 -4.02 25.89
N LEU A 25 15.81 -2.84 26.31
CA LEU A 25 14.55 -2.27 25.85
C LEU A 25 14.58 -2.01 24.34
N ALA A 26 15.67 -1.48 23.81
CA ALA A 26 15.85 -1.23 22.37
C ALA A 26 15.80 -2.53 21.55
N ALA A 27 16.41 -3.61 22.02
CA ALA A 27 16.40 -4.88 21.30
C ALA A 27 14.97 -5.44 21.14
N ILE A 28 14.16 -5.41 22.21
CA ILE A 28 12.76 -5.87 22.18
C ILE A 28 11.92 -4.95 21.29
N THR A 29 12.08 -3.63 21.41
CA THR A 29 11.29 -2.68 20.62
C THR A 29 11.56 -2.79 19.13
N ILE A 30 12.80 -3.06 18.69
CA ILE A 30 13.12 -3.23 17.26
C ILE A 30 12.35 -4.38 16.63
N VAL A 31 12.30 -5.55 17.27
CA VAL A 31 11.58 -6.73 16.73
C VAL A 31 10.07 -6.44 16.64
N ALA A 32 9.50 -5.87 17.70
CA ALA A 32 8.09 -5.50 17.73
C ALA A 32 7.75 -4.42 16.67
N TYR A 33 8.62 -3.43 16.51
CA TYR A 33 8.43 -2.31 15.59
C TYR A 33 8.41 -2.77 14.13
N ASN A 34 9.26 -3.72 13.73
CA ASN A 34 9.22 -4.29 12.38
C ASN A 34 7.88 -4.99 12.08
N GLY A 35 7.35 -5.78 13.03
CA GLY A 35 6.04 -6.43 12.86
C GLY A 35 4.87 -5.44 12.79
N ILE A 36 4.92 -4.35 13.56
CA ILE A 36 3.90 -3.29 13.51
C ILE A 36 3.96 -2.54 12.17
N GLN A 37 5.16 -2.19 11.70
CA GLN A 37 5.34 -1.52 10.41
C GLN A 37 4.81 -2.36 9.25
N ASN A 38 5.09 -3.66 9.21
CA ASN A 38 4.59 -4.54 8.13
C ASN A 38 3.06 -4.63 8.11
N ARG A 39 2.41 -4.66 9.28
CA ARG A 39 0.94 -4.63 9.39
C ARG A 39 0.36 -3.29 8.95
N ALA A 40 0.97 -2.18 9.34
CA ALA A 40 0.56 -0.85 8.92
C ALA A 40 0.66 -0.69 7.39
N LYS A 41 1.77 -1.13 6.80
CA LYS A 41 1.97 -1.14 5.34
C LYS A 41 0.98 -2.04 4.62
N ALA A 42 0.71 -3.23 5.13
CA ALA A 42 -0.29 -4.14 4.57
C ALA A 42 -1.69 -3.51 4.58
N SER A 43 -2.09 -2.89 5.70
CA SER A 43 -3.36 -2.17 5.80
C SER A 43 -3.43 -1.00 4.82
N ALA A 44 -2.33 -0.27 4.62
CA ALA A 44 -2.26 0.82 3.66
C ALA A 44 -2.41 0.32 2.22
N ALA A 45 -1.73 -0.77 1.85
CA ALA A 45 -1.83 -1.39 0.53
C ALA A 45 -3.27 -1.85 0.22
N VAL A 46 -3.93 -2.50 1.19
CA VAL A 46 -5.34 -2.93 1.07
C VAL A 46 -6.26 -1.72 0.93
N SER A 47 -6.04 -0.66 1.73
CA SER A 47 -6.83 0.57 1.65
C SER A 47 -6.68 1.26 0.29
N LEU A 48 -5.46 1.31 -0.26
CA LEU A 48 -5.19 1.89 -1.56
C LEU A 48 -5.87 1.08 -2.68
N ALA A 49 -5.75 -0.25 -2.65
CA ALA A 49 -6.42 -1.13 -3.60
C ALA A 49 -7.95 -0.95 -3.58
N ASN A 50 -8.55 -0.90 -2.39
CA ASN A 50 -9.98 -0.64 -2.23
C ASN A 50 -10.40 0.76 -2.68
N ASN A 51 -9.53 1.76 -2.52
CA ASN A 51 -9.79 3.11 -3.03
C ASN A 51 -9.87 3.09 -4.56
N ILE A 52 -8.93 2.42 -5.22
CA ILE A 52 -8.93 2.26 -6.69
C ILE A 52 -10.17 1.50 -7.17
N VAL A 53 -10.57 0.43 -6.47
CA VAL A 53 -11.82 -0.29 -6.75
C VAL A 53 -13.02 0.65 -6.76
N LYS A 54 -13.21 1.43 -5.69
CA LYS A 54 -14.32 2.39 -5.58
C LYS A 54 -14.29 3.42 -6.71
N LYS A 55 -13.11 3.92 -7.07
CA LYS A 55 -12.93 4.89 -8.17
C LYS A 55 -13.23 4.27 -9.53
N ALA A 56 -12.79 3.03 -9.75
CA ALA A 56 -13.06 2.29 -10.98
C ALA A 56 -14.57 1.97 -11.13
N GLU A 57 -15.26 1.64 -10.04
CA GLU A 57 -16.71 1.44 -10.02
C GLU A 57 -17.50 2.74 -10.23
N ALA A 58 -17.06 3.84 -9.61
CA ALA A 58 -17.64 5.15 -9.85
C ALA A 58 -17.51 5.56 -11.33
N PHE A 59 -16.34 5.35 -11.92
CA PHE A 59 -16.11 5.57 -13.35
C PHE A 59 -17.07 4.71 -14.20
N ASN A 60 -17.19 3.42 -13.90
CA ASN A 60 -18.09 2.51 -14.62
C ASN A 60 -19.57 2.88 -14.47
N THR A 61 -19.97 3.52 -13.38
CA THR A 61 -21.35 4.00 -13.19
C THR A 61 -21.69 5.15 -14.15
N ILE A 62 -20.71 5.93 -14.57
CA ILE A 62 -20.90 7.12 -15.42
C ILE A 62 -20.63 6.79 -16.89
N GLU A 63 -19.50 6.15 -17.18
CA GLU A 63 -19.02 5.88 -18.54
C GLU A 63 -19.41 4.47 -19.03
N SER A 64 -20.13 3.69 -18.21
CA SER A 64 -20.55 2.29 -18.52
C SER A 64 -19.39 1.37 -18.94
N SER A 65 -18.16 1.74 -18.58
CA SER A 65 -16.95 1.01 -18.90
C SER A 65 -15.90 1.26 -17.83
N TYR A 66 -14.87 0.41 -17.72
CA TYR A 66 -13.75 0.64 -16.81
C TYR A 66 -12.61 1.37 -17.52
N PRO A 67 -11.79 2.18 -16.80
CA PRO A 67 -10.67 2.90 -17.39
C PRO A 67 -9.71 1.97 -18.13
N ALA A 68 -9.30 2.35 -19.34
CA ALA A 68 -8.40 1.54 -20.17
C ALA A 68 -7.01 1.37 -19.53
N ASN A 69 -6.58 2.39 -18.79
CA ASN A 69 -5.30 2.47 -18.10
C ASN A 69 -5.40 3.46 -16.93
N VAL A 70 -4.34 3.62 -16.14
CA VAL A 70 -4.26 4.53 -14.99
C VAL A 70 -4.50 5.99 -15.42
N ALA A 71 -4.08 6.38 -16.63
CA ALA A 71 -4.33 7.72 -17.14
C ALA A 71 -5.83 8.00 -17.37
N GLY A 72 -6.62 6.97 -17.67
CA GLY A 72 -8.08 7.05 -17.81
C GLY A 72 -8.84 7.32 -16.52
N PHE A 73 -8.21 7.23 -15.34
CA PHE A 73 -8.85 7.69 -14.10
C PHE A 73 -8.91 9.23 -14.03
N GLY A 74 -8.12 9.94 -14.85
CA GLY A 74 -8.07 11.40 -14.85
C GLY A 74 -7.36 11.98 -13.62
N THR A 75 -6.76 13.16 -13.78
CA THR A 75 -6.01 13.87 -12.72
C THR A 75 -6.58 15.26 -12.38
N GLY A 76 -7.68 15.68 -13.02
CA GLY A 76 -8.22 17.05 -12.93
C GLY A 76 -9.75 17.12 -12.77
N ALA A 77 -10.33 18.29 -13.05
CA ALA A 77 -11.79 18.47 -13.13
C ALA A 77 -12.36 17.58 -14.24
N GLY A 78 -13.41 16.83 -13.94
CA GLY A 78 -13.91 15.76 -14.81
C GLY A 78 -14.20 16.24 -16.24
N THR A 79 -13.81 15.43 -17.22
CA THR A 79 -14.09 15.62 -18.65
C THR A 79 -14.85 14.41 -19.18
N ALA A 80 -15.47 14.52 -20.36
CA ALA A 80 -16.04 13.35 -21.04
C ALA A 80 -14.97 12.25 -21.18
N GLY A 81 -15.27 11.03 -20.73
CA GLY A 81 -14.33 9.91 -20.68
C GLY A 81 -13.43 9.85 -19.45
N ASN A 82 -13.41 10.88 -18.59
CA ASN A 82 -12.67 10.96 -17.32
C ASN A 82 -13.54 11.69 -16.25
N PRO A 83 -14.60 11.06 -15.71
CA PRO A 83 -15.44 11.66 -14.67
C PRO A 83 -14.65 12.05 -13.42
N ALA A 84 -15.03 13.16 -12.79
CA ALA A 84 -14.36 13.68 -11.59
C ALA A 84 -14.44 12.69 -10.42
N GLU A 85 -15.50 11.90 -10.37
CA GLU A 85 -15.81 10.89 -9.37
C GLU A 85 -14.84 9.70 -9.45
N GLY A 86 -14.37 9.40 -10.67
CA GLY A 86 -13.36 8.37 -10.97
C GLY A 86 -11.92 8.83 -10.73
N LYS A 87 -11.69 10.12 -10.42
CA LYS A 87 -10.35 10.67 -10.19
C LYS A 87 -9.60 9.91 -9.11
N LEU A 88 -8.34 9.60 -9.43
CA LEU A 88 -7.42 8.94 -8.53
C LEU A 88 -6.39 9.94 -7.99
N ASP A 89 -6.48 10.26 -6.70
CA ASP A 89 -5.57 11.22 -6.05
C ASP A 89 -4.14 10.69 -5.88
N ASN A 90 -3.99 9.36 -5.90
CA ASN A 90 -2.71 8.66 -5.73
C ASN A 90 -2.27 7.94 -7.02
N ALA A 91 -2.50 8.53 -8.19
CA ALA A 91 -2.17 7.92 -9.48
C ALA A 91 -0.69 7.48 -9.60
N SER A 92 0.25 8.19 -8.94
CA SER A 92 1.67 7.81 -8.91
C SER A 92 1.95 6.48 -8.21
N GLN A 93 1.03 6.01 -7.37
CA GLN A 93 1.13 4.72 -6.69
C GLN A 93 0.49 3.57 -7.49
N VAL A 94 -0.11 3.88 -8.65
CA VAL A 94 -0.79 2.89 -9.48
C VAL A 94 -0.06 2.75 -10.81
N THR A 95 0.15 1.51 -11.21
CA THR A 95 0.83 1.18 -12.46
C THR A 95 -0.03 0.25 -13.30
N ASP A 96 -0.05 0.46 -14.60
CA ASP A 96 -0.79 -0.40 -15.52
C ASP A 96 -0.05 -1.71 -15.78
N ILE A 97 -0.80 -2.79 -15.95
CA ILE A 97 -0.30 -4.02 -16.56
C ILE A 97 -1.17 -4.39 -17.75
N ALA A 98 -0.51 -4.74 -18.86
CA ALA A 98 -1.19 -5.31 -20.00
C ALA A 98 -1.87 -6.65 -19.65
N ALA A 99 -2.92 -7.00 -20.40
CA ALA A 99 -3.83 -8.12 -20.14
C ALA A 99 -3.15 -9.49 -19.96
N SER A 100 -2.00 -9.71 -20.59
CA SER A 100 -1.28 -10.99 -20.62
C SER A 100 0.11 -10.97 -19.95
N THR A 101 0.50 -9.87 -19.31
CA THR A 101 1.82 -9.77 -18.66
C THR A 101 1.79 -10.35 -17.24
N ALA A 102 2.94 -10.78 -16.72
CA ALA A 102 3.06 -11.21 -15.34
C ALA A 102 2.84 -10.03 -14.37
N VAL A 103 2.24 -10.32 -13.21
CA VAL A 103 2.03 -9.35 -12.12
C VAL A 103 3.36 -9.10 -11.42
N SER A 104 3.77 -7.84 -11.35
CA SER A 104 5.09 -7.44 -10.84
C SER A 104 5.05 -6.54 -9.61
N VAL A 105 3.91 -6.44 -8.91
CA VAL A 105 3.84 -5.73 -7.62
C VAL A 105 4.89 -6.31 -6.67
N ALA A 106 5.92 -5.52 -6.42
CA ALA A 106 7.08 -5.92 -5.63
C ALA A 106 7.06 -5.27 -4.23
N ASN A 107 6.34 -4.16 -4.06
CA ASN A 107 6.36 -3.34 -2.85
C ASN A 107 4.94 -3.06 -2.34
N GLU A 108 4.84 -2.70 -1.06
CA GLU A 108 3.57 -2.37 -0.40
C GLU A 108 2.95 -1.04 -0.86
N SER A 109 3.77 -0.13 -1.38
CA SER A 109 3.36 1.24 -1.71
C SER A 109 2.84 1.39 -3.14
N THR A 110 2.86 0.33 -3.94
CA THR A 110 2.38 0.36 -5.33
C THR A 110 1.29 -0.68 -5.54
N VAL A 111 0.33 -0.32 -6.37
CA VAL A 111 -0.77 -1.17 -6.80
C VAL A 111 -0.72 -1.26 -8.31
N GLN A 112 -1.12 -2.40 -8.84
CA GLN A 112 -1.21 -2.61 -10.27
C GLN A 112 -2.66 -2.73 -10.72
N TYR A 113 -2.98 -2.07 -11.82
CA TYR A 113 -4.30 -2.08 -12.43
C TYR A 113 -4.25 -2.78 -13.79
N ARG A 114 -5.24 -3.62 -14.06
CA ARG A 114 -5.40 -4.32 -15.33
C ARG A 114 -6.87 -4.28 -15.73
N ARG A 115 -7.18 -3.66 -16.87
CA ARG A 115 -8.51 -3.78 -17.46
C ARG A 115 -8.65 -5.12 -18.21
N CYS A 116 -9.83 -5.73 -18.12
CA CYS A 116 -10.16 -6.98 -18.79
C CYS A 116 -10.91 -6.73 -20.10
N THR A 117 -10.61 -7.51 -21.14
CA THR A 117 -11.27 -7.41 -22.44
C THR A 117 -12.70 -7.94 -22.42
N ALA A 118 -13.00 -8.97 -21.62
CA ALA A 118 -14.36 -9.45 -21.35
C ALA A 118 -15.22 -8.48 -20.49
N GLY A 119 -14.68 -7.34 -20.08
CA GLY A 119 -15.32 -6.39 -19.16
C GLY A 119 -14.85 -6.59 -17.71
N GLY A 120 -14.82 -5.49 -16.95
CA GLY A 120 -14.24 -5.49 -15.60
C GLY A 120 -12.77 -5.09 -15.55
N ALA A 121 -12.22 -5.13 -14.34
CA ALA A 121 -10.81 -4.89 -14.09
C ALA A 121 -10.30 -5.73 -12.91
N GLN A 122 -8.99 -5.89 -12.85
CA GLN A 122 -8.26 -6.57 -11.79
C GLN A 122 -7.25 -5.63 -11.17
N ILE A 123 -7.25 -5.58 -9.84
CA ILE A 123 -6.35 -4.75 -9.04
C ILE A 123 -5.44 -5.68 -8.25
N TYR A 124 -4.13 -5.51 -8.35
CA TYR A 124 -3.12 -6.32 -7.67
C TYR A 124 -2.36 -5.49 -6.66
N TYR A 125 -2.16 -6.02 -5.45
CA TYR A 125 -1.40 -5.36 -4.40
C TYR A 125 -0.54 -6.37 -3.63
N TYR A 126 0.48 -5.88 -2.93
CA TYR A 126 1.38 -6.70 -2.13
C TYR A 126 1.12 -6.48 -0.64
N ASN A 127 1.03 -7.58 0.11
CA ASN A 127 0.84 -7.57 1.56
C ASN A 127 2.16 -7.93 2.25
N ALA A 128 2.79 -6.96 2.91
CA ALA A 128 4.04 -7.15 3.66
C ALA A 128 3.93 -8.02 4.92
N SER A 129 2.72 -8.24 5.45
CA SER A 129 2.56 -9.11 6.62
C SER A 129 2.75 -10.57 6.26
N ASP A 130 2.29 -10.98 5.07
CA ASP A 130 2.38 -12.37 4.58
C ASP A 130 3.42 -12.57 3.48
N SER A 131 4.07 -11.49 3.03
CA SER A 131 4.96 -11.46 1.87
C SER A 131 4.33 -12.06 0.60
N LYS A 132 3.03 -11.80 0.40
CA LYS A 132 2.22 -12.37 -0.68
C LYS A 132 1.54 -11.28 -1.49
N ARG A 133 1.31 -11.60 -2.77
CA ARG A 133 0.49 -10.78 -3.67
C ARG A 133 -0.96 -11.20 -3.54
N TYR A 134 -1.83 -10.22 -3.54
CA TYR A 134 -3.28 -10.40 -3.52
C TYR A 134 -3.88 -9.62 -4.67
N ALA A 135 -5.11 -9.98 -5.02
CA ALA A 135 -5.79 -9.38 -6.14
C ALA A 135 -7.29 -9.27 -5.88
N ILE A 136 -7.90 -8.25 -6.46
CA ILE A 136 -9.34 -7.96 -6.40
C ILE A 136 -9.83 -7.87 -7.83
N ALA A 137 -10.80 -8.70 -8.20
CA ALA A 137 -11.53 -8.57 -9.46
C ALA A 137 -12.80 -7.75 -9.24
N ILE A 138 -13.10 -6.86 -10.19
CA ILE A 138 -14.30 -6.03 -10.19
C ILE A 138 -15.03 -6.12 -11.52
N GLY A 139 -16.36 -5.97 -11.48
CA GLY A 139 -17.22 -6.12 -12.65
C GLY A 139 -17.22 -7.55 -13.19
N GLY A 140 -17.25 -7.69 -14.52
CA GLY A 140 -17.23 -8.98 -15.21
C GLY A 140 -15.86 -9.68 -15.25
N ALA A 141 -14.87 -9.17 -14.53
CA ALA A 141 -13.52 -9.74 -14.55
C ALA A 141 -13.51 -11.16 -13.95
N PRO A 142 -12.80 -12.13 -14.58
CA PRO A 142 -12.68 -13.47 -14.05
C PRO A 142 -12.06 -13.46 -12.64
N ALA A 143 -12.58 -14.34 -11.79
CA ALA A 143 -12.08 -14.52 -10.44
C ALA A 143 -10.60 -14.90 -10.46
N ILE A 144 -9.84 -14.24 -9.58
CA ILE A 144 -8.39 -14.36 -9.52
C ILE A 144 -8.06 -15.43 -8.47
N THR A 145 -7.49 -16.55 -8.90
CA THR A 145 -6.94 -17.52 -7.95
C THR A 145 -5.64 -16.96 -7.36
N ALA A 146 -5.55 -16.92 -6.03
CA ALA A 146 -4.51 -16.26 -5.23
C ALA A 146 -3.04 -16.69 -5.48
N ALA A 147 -2.77 -17.56 -6.46
CA ALA A 147 -1.46 -18.11 -6.76
C ALA A 147 -0.91 -17.76 -8.16
N ALA A 148 -1.70 -17.11 -9.02
CA ALA A 148 -1.29 -16.92 -10.40
C ALA A 148 -0.42 -15.67 -10.58
N SER A 149 0.89 -15.89 -10.79
CA SER A 149 1.85 -14.88 -11.28
C SER A 149 1.43 -14.29 -12.65
N ILE A 150 0.54 -14.98 -13.37
CA ILE A 150 -0.07 -14.58 -14.62
C ILE A 150 -1.57 -14.89 -14.50
N THR A 151 -2.40 -13.91 -14.20
CA THR A 151 -3.86 -14.07 -14.41
C THR A 151 -4.20 -13.32 -15.70
N SER A 152 -4.12 -14.01 -16.83
CA SER A 152 -4.53 -13.42 -18.11
C SER A 152 -5.98 -12.93 -17.98
N CYS A 153 -6.20 -11.64 -18.18
CA CYS A 153 -7.56 -11.14 -18.31
C CYS A 153 -7.93 -11.13 -19.78
N ALA A 154 -8.52 -12.23 -20.25
CA ALA A 154 -9.11 -12.33 -21.58
C ALA A 154 -10.54 -11.79 -21.57
#